data_AF-A0A2T7NJ98-F1
#
_entry.id   AF-A0A2T7NJ98-F1
#
_cell.length_a   1.000
_cell.length_b   1.000
_cell.length_c   1.000
_cell.angle_alpha   90.00
_cell.angle_beta   90.00
_cell.angle_gamma   90.00
#
_symmetry.space_group_name_H-M   'P 1'
#
loop_
_entity.id
_entity.type
_entity.pdbx_description
1 polymer ?
#
loop_
_entity_poly.entity_id
_entity_poly.type
_entity_poly.pdbx_seq_one_letter_code
_entity_poly.pdbx_strand_id
1 'polypeptide(L)' 'MLGRIIFEALDYGIGEAEERPLSHGLETLIECMTRAQESGENTDNESQSADDEGIEKDAEDDHHCSFREVARVSSGLHL' A
#
# COMPACT_ATOMS: atom_id res chain seq x y z
N MET A 1 -3.67 -8.81 -3.40
CA MET A 1 -4.34 -8.14 -4.53
C MET A 1 -5.19 -6.99 -4.05
N LEU A 2 -4.75 -6.26 -3.01
CA LEU A 2 -5.65 -5.40 -2.26
C LEU A 2 -5.85 -4.04 -2.92
N GLY A 3 -4.77 -3.40 -3.41
CA GLY A 3 -4.87 -2.10 -4.10
C GLY A 3 -5.76 -2.17 -5.35
N ARG A 4 -5.63 -3.23 -6.15
CA ARG A 4 -6.47 -3.43 -7.35
C ARG A 4 -7.95 -3.64 -7.03
N ILE A 5 -8.26 -4.47 -6.02
CA ILE A 5 -9.65 -4.71 -5.60
C ILE A 5 -10.28 -3.41 -5.07
N ILE A 6 -9.53 -2.61 -4.33
CA ILE A 6 -10.02 -1.30 -3.84
C ILE A 6 -10.29 -0.36 -5.00
N PHE A 7 -9.39 -0.28 -5.99
CA PHE A 7 -9.60 0.53 -7.18
C PHE A 7 -10.86 0.11 -7.95
N GLU A 8 -11.02 -1.19 -8.23
CA GLU A 8 -12.22 -1.72 -8.90
C GLU A 8 -13.51 -1.46 -8.09
N ALA A 9 -13.44 -1.54 -6.76
CA ALA A 9 -14.57 -1.24 -5.89
C ALA A 9 -14.94 0.26 -5.88
N LEU A 10 -13.96 1.16 -6.03
CA LEU A 10 -14.19 2.61 -6.12
C LEU A 10 -14.83 3.00 -7.45
N ASP A 11 -14.50 2.27 -8.51
CA ASP A 11 -15.02 2.47 -9.87
C ASP A 11 -16.38 1.78 -10.11
N TYR A 12 -16.84 0.97 -9.14
CA TYR A 12 -18.10 0.23 -9.26
C TYR A 12 -19.31 1.14 -9.49
N GLY A 13 -20.03 0.88 -10.58
CA GLY A 13 -21.27 1.59 -10.93
C GLY A 13 -21.04 2.91 -11.70
N ILE A 14 -19.80 3.21 -12.08
CA ILE A 14 -19.45 4.34 -12.95
C ILE A 14 -19.44 3.86 -14.40
N GLY A 15 -19.79 4.73 -15.35
CA GLY A 15 -19.78 4.38 -16.78
C GLY A 15 -18.36 4.21 -17.30
N GLU A 16 -18.13 3.34 -18.29
CA GLU A 16 -16.78 3.06 -18.84
C GLU A 16 -16.03 4.28 -19.41
N ALA A 17 -16.74 5.38 -19.69
CA ALA A 17 -16.18 6.63 -20.17
C ALA A 17 -16.00 7.69 -19.07
N GLU A 18 -16.40 7.37 -17.83
CA GLU A 18 -16.34 8.24 -16.67
C GLU A 18 -15.29 7.68 -15.69
N GLU A 19 -14.45 8.54 -15.11
CA GLU A 19 -13.49 8.15 -14.08
C GLU A 19 -13.82 8.89 -12.78
N ARG A 20 -13.78 8.19 -11.64
CA ARG A 20 -13.93 8.85 -10.33
C ARG A 20 -12.70 9.69 -10.03
N PRO A 21 -12.83 11.00 -9.76
CA PRO A 21 -11.72 11.78 -9.27
C PRO A 21 -11.37 11.31 -7.86
N LEU A 22 -10.12 10.88 -7.67
CA LEU A 22 -9.58 10.53 -6.36
C LEU A 22 -8.77 11.70 -5.81
N SER A 23 -8.67 11.79 -4.48
CA SER A 23 -7.73 12.72 -3.88
C SER A 23 -6.31 12.17 -4.05
N HIS A 24 -5.32 13.07 -4.15
CA HIS A 24 -3.92 12.67 -4.29
C HIS A 24 -3.45 11.68 -3.21
N GLY A 25 -3.97 11.81 -1.98
CA GLY A 25 -3.69 10.87 -0.90
C GLY A 25 -4.25 9.46 -1.15
N LEU A 26 -5.47 9.36 -1.67
CA LEU A 26 -6.09 8.08 -2.03
C LEU A 26 -5.37 7.41 -3.21
N GLU A 27 -4.98 8.18 -4.23
CA GLU A 27 -4.17 7.68 -5.34
C GLU A 27 -2.85 7.08 -4.85
N THR A 28 -2.13 7.83 -4.01
CA THR A 28 -0.85 7.40 -3.41
C THR A 28 -1.02 6.12 -2.59
N LEU A 29 -2.11 6.01 -1.82
CA LEU A 29 -2.40 4.83 -1.02
C LEU A 29 -2.66 3.60 -1.90
N ILE A 30 -3.51 3.73 -2.93
CA ILE A 30 -3.82 2.64 -3.85
C ILE A 30 -2.56 2.18 -4.59
N GLU A 31 -1.77 3.13 -5.10
CA GLU A 31 -0.50 2.85 -5.78
C GLU A 31 0.45 2.06 -4.88
N CYS A 32 0.62 2.49 -3.63
CA CYS A 32 1.41 1.79 -2.62
C CYS A 32 0.91 0.35 -2.41
N MET A 33 -0.40 0.16 -2.27
CA MET A 33 -1.00 -1.17 -2.07
C MET A 33 -0.92 -2.09 -3.30
N THR A 34 -0.82 -1.53 -4.51
CA THR A 34 -0.56 -2.30 -5.74
C THR A 34 0.90 -2.69 -5.89
N ARG A 35 1.85 -1.80 -5.56
CA ARG A 35 3.30 -2.03 -5.69
C ARG A 35 3.81 -3.03 -4.64
N ALA A 36 3.28 -2.95 -3.42
CA ALA A 36 3.52 -3.93 -2.34
C ALA A 36 3.28 -5.38 -2.76
N GLN A 37 2.35 -5.59 -3.69
CA GLN A 37 2.03 -6.91 -4.18
C GLN A 37 3.00 -7.39 -5.26
N GLU A 38 3.46 -6.50 -6.14
CA GLU A 38 4.31 -6.89 -7.27
C GLU A 38 5.68 -7.40 -6.82
N SER A 39 6.15 -6.96 -5.65
CA SER A 39 7.41 -7.41 -5.07
C SER A 39 7.23 -8.58 -4.06
N GLY A 40 5.98 -9.00 -3.78
CA GLY A 40 5.61 -9.91 -2.69
C GLY A 40 5.69 -11.42 -2.93
N GLU A 41 6.53 -11.92 -3.86
CA GLU A 41 6.77 -13.38 -3.97
C GLU A 41 7.84 -13.88 -2.97
N ASN A 42 8.46 -13.00 -2.17
CA ASN A 42 9.64 -13.40 -1.40
C ASN A 42 9.79 -12.66 -0.05
N THR A 43 8.82 -12.73 0.85
CA THR A 43 9.16 -12.53 2.28
C THR A 43 8.27 -13.35 3.19
N ASP A 44 8.97 -14.12 4.00
CA ASP A 44 8.50 -15.28 4.72
C ASP A 44 7.52 -14.97 5.84
N ASN A 45 6.69 -15.98 6.04
CA ASN A 45 5.76 -16.18 7.13
C ASN A 45 6.54 -16.44 8.44
N GLU A 46 7.22 -15.44 8.99
CA GLU A 46 7.96 -15.56 10.26
C GLU A 46 7.28 -14.72 11.35
N SER A 47 6.40 -15.43 12.06
CA SER A 47 6.12 -15.33 13.49
C SER A 47 6.65 -14.10 14.25
N GLN A 48 5.69 -13.34 14.77
CA GLN A 48 5.81 -12.39 15.86
C GLN A 48 6.78 -12.89 16.95
N SER A 49 7.83 -12.12 17.23
CA SER A 49 8.53 -12.14 18.52
C SER A 49 9.06 -10.74 18.79
N ALA A 50 8.63 -10.18 19.92
CA ALA A 50 9.03 -8.86 20.40
C ALA A 50 10.51 -8.85 20.79
N ASP A 51 11.28 -7.87 20.30
CA ASP A 51 12.21 -7.06 21.11
C ASP A 51 12.66 -5.83 20.30
N ASP A 52 12.62 -4.67 20.94
CA ASP A 52 13.04 -3.36 20.42
C ASP A 52 14.46 -3.09 20.93
N GLU A 53 15.48 -3.20 20.07
CA GLU A 53 16.77 -2.53 20.24
C GLU A 53 17.59 -2.58 18.94
N GLY A 54 17.93 -1.43 18.36
CA GLY A 54 19.06 -1.31 17.43
C GLY A 54 18.80 -0.57 16.12
N ILE A 55 19.47 0.58 15.98
CA ILE A 55 19.46 1.51 14.86
C ILE A 55 20.14 1.00 13.56
N GLU A 56 19.50 1.36 12.44
CA GLU A 56 20.00 1.79 11.12
C GLU A 56 20.96 0.89 10.31
N LYS A 57 20.45 0.40 9.16
CA LYS A 57 21.23 0.25 7.94
C LYS A 57 20.46 0.78 6.74
N ASP A 58 20.99 1.84 6.16
CA ASP A 58 20.54 2.48 4.93
C ASP A 58 20.58 1.53 3.73
N ALA A 59 19.56 1.72 2.89
CA ALA A 59 19.54 1.55 1.44
C ALA A 59 19.89 0.17 0.86
N GLU A 60 18.85 -0.66 0.71
CA GLU A 60 18.52 -1.11 -0.63
C GLU A 60 17.11 -0.59 -0.94
N ASP A 61 17.01 0.16 -2.03
CA ASP A 61 15.79 0.76 -2.59
C ASP A 61 14.85 -0.33 -3.11
N ASP A 62 14.42 -1.21 -2.22
CA ASP A 62 13.28 -2.06 -2.48
C ASP A 62 12.06 -1.21 -2.17
N HIS A 63 11.48 -0.63 -3.22
CA HIS A 63 10.24 0.14 -3.23
C HIS A 63 9.03 -0.76 -2.87
N HIS A 64 9.18 -1.55 -1.81
CA HIS A 64 8.25 -2.53 -1.30
C HIS A 64 7.38 -1.84 -0.27
N CYS A 65 6.17 -1.47 -0.70
CA CYS A 65 5.22 -0.79 0.17
C CYS A 65 4.74 -1.73 1.29
N SER A 66 5.45 -1.74 2.42
CA SER A 66 5.12 -2.62 3.54
C SER A 66 3.73 -2.34 4.12
N PHE A 67 3.12 -3.31 4.81
CA PHE A 67 1.85 -3.08 5.50
C PHE A 67 1.91 -1.91 6.50
N ARG A 68 3.08 -1.71 7.14
CA ARG A 68 3.33 -0.57 8.03
C ARG A 68 3.29 0.76 7.28
N GLU A 69 3.77 0.78 6.05
CA GLU A 69 3.73 1.95 5.17
C GLU A 69 2.32 2.25 4.70
N VAL A 70 1.54 1.24 4.31
CA VAL A 70 0.10 1.38 4.02
C VAL A 70 -0.65 1.96 5.22
N ALA A 71 -0.39 1.44 6.43
CA ALA A 71 -0.98 1.96 7.67
C ALA A 71 -0.57 3.43 7.96
N ARG A 72 0.71 3.78 7.70
CA ARG A 72 1.21 5.16 7.84
C ARG A 72 0.53 6.11 6.85
N VAL A 73 0.46 5.75 5.57
CA VAL A 73 -0.15 6.58 4.52
C VAL A 73 -1.65 6.77 4.78
N SER A 74 -2.37 5.69 5.09
CA SER A 74 -3.80 5.74 5.42
C SER A 74 -4.10 6.58 6.67
N SER A 75 -3.25 6.54 7.70
CA SER A 75 -3.40 7.38 8.89
C SER A 75 -3.25 8.88 8.61
N GLY A 76 -2.57 9.23 7.50
CA GLY A 76 -2.38 10.61 7.06
C GLY A 76 -3.49 11.15 6.14
N LEU A 77 -4.42 10.30 5.69
CA LEU A 77 -5.54 10.73 4.87
C LEU A 77 -6.58 11.45 5.74
N HIS A 78 -6.72 12.76 5.55
CA HIS A 78 -7.94 13.48 5.92
C HIS A 78 -8.97 13.28 4.81
N LEU A 79 -10.03 12.54 5.11
CA LEU A 79 -11.21 12.34 4.25
C LEU A 79 -12.27 13.41 4.52
#